data_AF-A0A1D1UJ61-F1
#
_entry.id   AF-A0A1D1UJ61-F1
#
_cell.length_a   1.000
_cell.length_b   1.000
_cell.length_c   1.000
_cell.angle_alpha   90.00
_cell.angle_beta   90.00
_cell.angle_gamma   90.00
#
_symmetry.space_group_name_H-M   'P 1'
#
loop_
_entity.id
_entity.type
_entity.pdbx_description
1 polymer ?
#
loop_
_entity_poly.entity_id
_entity_poly.type
_entity_poly.pdbx_seq_one_letter_code
_entity_poly.pdbx_strand_id
1 'polypeptide(L)'
;MSLVGFQQRMSNYPFEGTQGCTVYITLDAVPLETALKVVVGSHLWNKTFFPDGFDPFTISDQIKEGQYERIPDIRTLNEAMIRETNLFPGDIVIYNMKCVVSTNGNATHHPQRALALHFLGDDVRFVERPWPINPPITGNLKVGDHPSRDSATFPTVFTAERSTRPSTNQPAHTVHNEKTH
;
A
#
# COMPACT_ATOMS: atom_id res chain seq x y z
N MET A 1 -13.83 -13.10 18.95
CA MET A 1 -13.67 -12.36 17.67
C MET A 1 -12.24 -12.59 17.20
N SER A 2 -12.01 -13.31 16.09
CA SER A 2 -10.66 -13.48 15.58
C SER A 2 -10.22 -12.17 14.93
N LEU A 3 -9.11 -11.60 15.41
CA LEU A 3 -8.46 -10.49 14.74
C LEU A 3 -7.86 -11.01 13.43
N VAL A 4 -8.06 -10.30 12.32
CA VAL A 4 -7.21 -10.51 11.15
C VAL A 4 -5.88 -9.83 11.46
N GLY A 5 -4.79 -10.58 11.38
CA GLY A 5 -3.45 -10.07 11.67
C GLY A 5 -3.18 -8.77 10.93
N PHE A 6 -2.37 -7.90 11.54
CA PHE A 6 -1.83 -6.76 10.82
C PHE A 6 -1.01 -7.26 9.63
N GLN A 7 -1.20 -6.64 8.47
CA GLN A 7 -0.58 -7.06 7.21
C GLN A 7 -0.28 -5.85 6.31
N GLN A 8 0.68 -6.01 5.39
CA GLN A 8 0.82 -5.15 4.22
C GLN A 8 0.08 -5.78 3.04
N ARG A 9 -0.42 -4.96 2.12
CA ARG A 9 -0.96 -5.46 0.85
C ARG A 9 0.16 -5.76 -0.14
N MET A 10 1.22 -4.95 -0.18
CA MET A 10 2.29 -5.06 -1.18
C MET A 10 2.96 -6.44 -1.20
N SER A 11 3.19 -7.06 -0.04
CA SER A 11 3.86 -8.37 0.04
C SER A 11 2.98 -9.55 -0.41
N ASN A 12 1.66 -9.38 -0.51
CA ASN A 12 0.76 -10.42 -1.03
C ASN A 12 0.79 -10.53 -2.57
N TYR A 13 1.31 -9.51 -3.25
CA TYR A 13 1.36 -9.42 -4.71
C TYR A 13 2.80 -9.55 -5.22
N PRO A 14 3.00 -9.99 -6.48
CA PRO A 14 4.32 -10.12 -7.10
C PRO A 14 4.87 -8.76 -7.59
N PHE A 15 4.74 -7.73 -6.76
CA PHE A 15 5.13 -6.36 -7.09
C PHE A 15 5.90 -5.71 -5.94
N GLU A 16 6.86 -4.86 -6.27
CA GLU A 16 7.61 -4.03 -5.34
C GLU A 16 7.71 -2.60 -5.85
N GLY A 17 7.74 -1.63 -4.94
CA GLY A 17 7.73 -0.20 -5.24
C GLY A 17 7.12 0.58 -4.09
N THR A 18 7.09 1.91 -4.21
CA THR A 18 6.50 2.81 -3.22
C THR A 18 5.17 3.39 -3.67
N GLN A 19 4.89 3.42 -4.97
CA GLN A 19 3.69 3.99 -5.58
C GLN A 19 2.57 2.96 -5.78
N GLY A 20 2.32 2.09 -4.81
CA GLY A 20 1.14 1.21 -4.79
C GLY A 20 0.05 1.75 -3.87
N CYS A 21 -1.21 1.78 -4.31
CA CYS A 21 -2.33 2.16 -3.46
C CYS A 21 -3.48 1.14 -3.52
N THR A 22 -4.20 1.03 -2.40
CA THR A 22 -5.45 0.27 -2.30
C THR A 22 -6.59 1.24 -2.12
N VAL A 23 -7.62 1.08 -2.94
CA VAL A 23 -8.92 1.75 -2.81
C VAL A 23 -9.90 0.72 -2.26
N TYR A 24 -10.31 0.91 -1.01
CA TYR A 24 -11.22 0.03 -0.28
C TYR A 24 -12.61 0.68 -0.22
N ILE A 25 -13.56 0.12 -0.95
CA ILE A 25 -14.93 0.64 -1.10
C ILE A 25 -15.87 -0.23 -0.28
N THR A 26 -16.59 0.37 0.67
CA THR A 26 -17.56 -0.35 1.50
C THR A 26 -18.91 -0.43 0.81
N LEU A 27 -19.50 -1.62 0.76
CA LEU A 27 -20.83 -1.85 0.16
C LEU A 27 -21.95 -1.98 1.18
N ASP A 28 -21.57 -2.12 2.45
CA ASP A 28 -22.47 -2.26 3.61
C ASP A 28 -21.98 -1.31 4.72
N ALA A 29 -22.83 -1.04 5.72
CA ALA A 29 -22.41 -0.26 6.88
C ALA A 29 -21.38 -1.02 7.70
N VAL A 30 -20.29 -0.35 8.07
CA VAL A 30 -19.18 -0.92 8.84
C VAL A 30 -19.00 -0.11 10.13
N PRO A 31 -19.43 -0.65 11.29
CA PRO A 31 -19.14 -0.04 12.57
C PRO A 31 -17.63 -0.11 12.89
N LEU A 32 -17.19 0.77 13.79
CA LEU A 32 -15.80 0.89 14.25
C LEU A 32 -15.19 -0.45 14.67
N GLU A 33 -15.99 -1.28 15.33
CA GLU A 33 -15.62 -2.61 15.83
C GLU A 33 -15.12 -3.55 14.75
N THR A 34 -15.52 -3.37 13.49
CA THR A 34 -15.14 -4.20 12.34
C THR A 34 -14.41 -3.38 11.26
N ALA A 35 -14.22 -2.08 11.50
CA ALA A 35 -13.62 -1.16 10.54
C ALA A 35 -12.16 -1.50 10.24
N LEU A 36 -11.73 -1.07 9.06
CA LEU A 36 -10.35 -1.09 8.64
C LEU A 36 -9.52 -0.17 9.56
N LYS A 37 -8.50 -0.76 10.16
CA LYS A 37 -7.48 -0.08 10.97
C LYS A 37 -6.26 0.16 10.09
N VAL A 38 -5.79 1.40 10.06
CA VAL A 38 -4.58 1.79 9.33
C VAL A 38 -3.56 2.36 10.31
N VAL A 39 -2.34 1.84 10.28
CA VAL A 39 -1.21 2.42 11.03
C VAL A 39 -0.66 3.58 10.19
N VAL A 40 -0.95 4.81 10.61
CA VAL A 40 -0.54 6.03 9.90
C VAL A 40 0.98 6.12 9.84
N GLY A 41 1.51 6.46 8.66
CA GLY A 41 2.96 6.60 8.44
C GLY A 41 3.72 5.29 8.24
N SER A 42 3.10 4.12 8.46
CA SER A 42 3.80 2.83 8.36
C SER A 42 4.37 2.48 6.98
N HIS A 43 3.83 3.06 5.91
CA HIS A 43 4.40 2.95 4.56
C HIS A 43 5.79 3.58 4.43
N LEU A 44 6.18 4.47 5.35
CA LEU A 44 7.48 5.15 5.41
C LEU A 44 8.52 4.40 6.25
N TRP A 45 8.15 3.29 6.89
CA TRP A 45 9.08 2.51 7.72
C TRP A 45 10.22 1.86 6.92
N ASN A 46 10.14 1.90 5.59
CA ASN A 46 11.12 1.29 4.69
C ASN A 46 11.34 -0.21 4.97
N LYS A 47 10.27 -0.90 5.36
CA LYS A 47 10.24 -2.33 5.63
C LYS A 47 9.24 -3.01 4.72
N THR A 48 9.57 -4.23 4.32
CA THR A 48 8.64 -5.16 3.67
C THR A 48 8.42 -6.32 4.62
N PHE A 49 7.16 -6.58 4.95
CA PHE A 49 6.83 -7.63 5.91
C PHE A 49 6.37 -8.91 5.21
N PHE A 50 6.56 -10.05 5.88
CA PHE A 50 5.94 -11.30 5.45
C PHE A 50 4.41 -11.14 5.38
N PRO A 51 3.76 -11.81 4.42
CA PRO A 51 2.30 -11.84 4.36
C PRO A 51 1.72 -12.58 5.58
N ASP A 52 0.48 -12.27 5.93
CA ASP A 52 -0.18 -12.90 7.09
C ASP A 52 -0.31 -14.42 6.90
N GLY A 53 -0.08 -15.18 7.97
CA GLY A 53 -0.08 -16.65 7.96
C GLY A 53 1.13 -17.31 7.29
N PHE A 54 2.09 -16.57 6.74
CA PHE A 54 3.34 -17.16 6.26
C PHE A 54 4.26 -17.52 7.43
N ASP A 55 4.76 -18.75 7.43
CA ASP A 55 5.74 -19.19 8.40
C ASP A 55 7.16 -18.95 7.86
N PRO A 56 7.90 -17.94 8.36
CA PRO A 56 9.29 -17.72 8.00
C PRO A 56 10.24 -18.84 8.46
N PHE A 57 9.79 -19.91 9.12
CA PHE A 57 10.61 -21.12 9.28
C PHE A 57 10.48 -22.10 8.11
N THR A 58 9.52 -21.87 7.20
CA THR A 58 9.38 -22.59 5.91
C THR A 58 10.18 -21.93 4.78
N ILE A 59 11.06 -20.99 5.13
CA ILE A 59 11.85 -20.21 4.18
C ILE A 59 12.65 -21.14 3.27
N SER A 60 12.46 -20.93 1.96
CA SER A 60 13.40 -21.33 0.93
C SER A 60 14.77 -20.70 1.22
N ASP A 61 15.87 -21.44 1.09
CA ASP A 61 17.27 -20.97 1.24
C ASP A 61 17.61 -19.71 0.39
N GLN A 62 16.67 -19.23 -0.43
CA GLN A 62 16.76 -18.09 -1.34
C GLN A 62 16.47 -16.72 -0.69
N ILE A 63 15.92 -16.64 0.54
CA ILE A 63 15.66 -15.35 1.18
C ILE A 63 16.93 -14.82 1.86
N LYS A 64 17.34 -13.60 1.52
CA LYS A 64 18.47 -12.93 2.19
C LYS A 64 18.07 -12.47 3.59
N GLU A 65 19.00 -12.56 4.53
CA GLU A 65 18.81 -12.01 5.87
C GLU A 65 18.43 -10.52 5.80
N GLY A 66 17.41 -10.12 6.57
CA GLY A 66 16.91 -8.74 6.61
C GLY A 66 16.07 -8.30 5.40
N GLN A 67 15.84 -9.17 4.40
CA GLN A 67 15.00 -8.82 3.24
C GLN A 67 13.52 -8.64 3.60
N TYR A 68 13.02 -9.44 4.55
CA TYR A 68 11.65 -9.39 5.05
C TYR A 68 11.63 -9.51 6.56
N GLU A 69 10.66 -8.85 7.19
CA GLU A 69 10.48 -8.88 8.64
C GLU A 69 9.08 -9.36 9.04
N ARG A 70 8.92 -9.81 10.28
CA ARG A 70 7.58 -9.97 10.85
C ARG A 70 7.04 -8.60 11.25
N ILE A 71 5.74 -8.41 11.10
CA ILE A 71 5.09 -7.19 11.62
C ILE A 71 5.25 -7.20 13.14
N PRO A 72 5.78 -6.12 13.74
CA PRO A 72 5.89 -6.03 15.19
C PRO A 72 4.49 -6.02 15.82
N ASP A 73 4.40 -6.28 17.13
CA ASP A 73 3.12 -6.12 17.83
C ASP A 73 2.76 -4.62 17.89
N ILE A 74 1.98 -4.19 16.89
CA ILE A 74 1.53 -2.82 16.67
C ILE A 74 0.85 -2.25 17.91
N ARG A 75 0.15 -3.07 18.71
CA ARG A 75 -0.59 -2.60 19.88
C ARG A 75 0.31 -2.24 21.05
N THR A 76 1.52 -2.77 21.07
CA THR A 76 2.53 -2.47 22.09
C THR A 76 3.49 -1.36 21.67
N LEU A 77 3.41 -0.90 20.43
CA LEU A 77 4.29 0.12 19.89
C LEU A 77 3.77 1.51 20.29
N ASN A 78 4.49 2.20 21.19
CA ASN A 78 4.06 3.49 21.75
C ASN A 78 3.80 4.57 20.68
N GLU A 79 4.58 4.55 19.60
CA GLU A 79 4.48 5.48 18.48
C GLU A 79 3.47 5.07 17.38
N ALA A 80 2.82 3.90 17.49
CA ALA A 80 1.85 3.46 16.49
C ALA A 80 0.57 4.29 16.55
N MET A 81 0.37 5.16 15.55
CA MET A 81 -0.91 5.84 15.34
C MET A 81 -1.86 4.97 14.52
N ILE A 82 -2.73 4.22 15.19
CA ILE A 82 -3.83 3.50 14.53
C ILE A 82 -5.01 4.46 14.31
N ARG A 83 -5.55 4.46 13.09
CA ARG A 83 -6.79 5.17 12.74
C ARG A 83 -7.81 4.21 12.16
N GLU A 84 -9.05 4.41 12.57
CA GLU A 84 -10.25 3.70 12.12
C GLU A 84 -11.44 4.65 12.24
N THR A 85 -12.49 4.41 11.44
CA THR A 85 -13.72 5.19 11.47
C THR A 85 -14.90 4.30 11.08
N ASN A 86 -16.11 4.67 11.52
CA ASN A 86 -17.33 4.11 10.95
C ASN A 86 -17.39 4.43 9.45
N LEU A 87 -17.87 3.49 8.65
CA LEU A 87 -18.06 3.65 7.21
C LEU A 87 -19.50 3.31 6.83
N PHE A 88 -20.04 4.05 5.88
CA PHE A 88 -21.34 3.81 5.28
C PHE A 88 -21.19 3.20 3.88
N PRO A 89 -22.24 2.59 3.32
CA PRO A 89 -22.21 2.13 1.94
C PRO A 89 -21.84 3.28 0.98
N GLY A 90 -20.81 3.06 0.16
CA GLY A 90 -20.27 4.06 -0.77
C GLY A 90 -19.06 4.83 -0.24
N ASP A 91 -18.76 4.76 1.06
CA ASP A 91 -17.52 5.34 1.59
C ASP A 91 -16.28 4.61 1.04
N ILE A 92 -15.18 5.37 0.92
CA ILE A 92 -13.93 4.90 0.34
C ILE A 92 -12.78 5.23 1.27
N VAL A 93 -11.98 4.21 1.59
CA VAL A 93 -10.69 4.37 2.28
C VAL A 93 -9.57 4.10 1.29
N ILE A 94 -8.72 5.09 1.06
CA ILE A 94 -7.54 4.96 0.18
C ILE A 94 -6.28 4.95 1.05
N TYR A 95 -5.43 3.94 0.86
CA TYR A 95 -4.17 3.82 1.60
C TYR A 95 -3.05 3.24 0.72
N ASN A 96 -1.80 3.56 1.05
CA ASN A 96 -0.64 2.99 0.37
C ASN A 96 -0.54 1.48 0.66
N MET A 97 -0.19 0.65 -0.32
CA MET A 97 -0.10 -0.82 -0.15
C MET A 97 0.99 -1.26 0.85
N LYS A 98 1.95 -0.39 1.18
CA LYS A 98 2.95 -0.59 2.23
C LYS A 98 2.47 -0.13 3.62
N CYS A 99 1.30 0.48 3.74
CA CYS A 99 0.71 0.69 5.06
C CYS A 99 0.40 -0.66 5.71
N VAL A 100 0.71 -0.76 7.00
CA VAL A 100 0.28 -1.85 7.86
C VAL A 100 -1.19 -1.61 8.23
N VAL A 101 -2.04 -2.58 7.90
CA VAL A 101 -3.49 -2.51 8.09
C VAL A 101 -4.02 -3.79 8.73
N SER A 102 -5.15 -3.70 9.42
CA SER A 102 -5.87 -4.84 10.00
C SER A 102 -7.37 -4.60 9.94
N THR A 103 -8.16 -5.66 9.97
CA THR A 103 -9.59 -5.61 10.29
C THR A 103 -9.86 -6.54 11.46
N ASN A 104 -10.95 -6.30 12.18
CA ASN A 104 -11.46 -7.31 13.09
C ASN A 104 -12.38 -8.26 12.30
N GLY A 105 -12.39 -9.55 12.62
CA GLY A 105 -13.36 -10.48 12.02
C GLY A 105 -14.79 -10.00 12.29
N ASN A 106 -15.65 -10.04 11.27
CA ASN A 106 -17.01 -9.56 11.39
C ASN A 106 -17.81 -10.43 12.39
N ALA A 107 -18.11 -9.87 13.56
CA ALA A 107 -18.93 -10.51 14.59
C ALA A 107 -20.38 -9.99 14.59
N THR A 108 -20.76 -9.17 13.61
CA THR A 108 -22.11 -8.67 13.47
C THR A 108 -23.02 -9.70 12.81
N HIS A 109 -24.34 -9.52 12.91
CA HIS A 109 -25.33 -10.41 12.30
C HIS A 109 -25.53 -10.19 10.79
N HIS A 110 -24.80 -9.25 10.18
CA HIS A 110 -24.94 -8.90 8.77
C HIS A 110 -23.61 -9.04 8.03
N PRO A 111 -23.63 -9.48 6.76
CA PRO A 111 -22.42 -9.49 5.95
C PRO A 111 -21.90 -8.07 5.74
N GLN A 112 -20.57 -7.93 5.73
CA GLN A 112 -19.87 -6.71 5.38
C GLN A 112 -19.04 -6.98 4.14
N ARG A 113 -19.53 -6.50 3.01
CA ARG A 113 -18.84 -6.66 1.72
C ARG A 113 -18.05 -5.40 1.43
N ALA A 114 -16.90 -5.60 0.81
CA ALA A 114 -16.08 -4.52 0.30
C ALA A 114 -15.49 -4.92 -1.05
N LEU A 115 -15.25 -3.91 -1.88
CA LEU A 115 -14.46 -4.04 -3.10
C LEU A 115 -13.09 -3.42 -2.82
N ALA A 116 -12.02 -4.20 -2.99
CA ALA A 116 -10.66 -3.69 -2.93
C ALA A 116 -10.08 -3.64 -4.35
N LEU A 117 -9.67 -2.45 -4.78
CA LEU A 117 -8.95 -2.23 -6.03
C LEU A 117 -7.52 -1.82 -5.70
N HIS A 118 -6.55 -2.37 -6.43
CA HIS A 118 -5.14 -2.06 -6.26
C HIS A 118 -4.62 -1.35 -7.51
N PHE A 119 -4.01 -0.19 -7.32
CA PHE A 119 -3.40 0.60 -8.37
C PHE A 119 -1.90 0.65 -8.16
N LEU A 120 -1.15 0.49 -9.25
CA LEU A 120 0.31 0.43 -9.26
C LEU A 120 0.82 1.61 -10.09
N GLY A 121 1.72 2.39 -9.51
CA GLY A 121 2.33 3.57 -10.12
C GLY A 121 3.68 3.28 -10.77
N ASP A 122 4.31 4.35 -11.24
CA ASP A 122 5.45 4.31 -12.16
C ASP A 122 6.68 3.58 -11.61
N ASP A 123 6.90 3.59 -10.29
CA ASP A 123 8.04 2.93 -9.66
C ASP A 123 7.85 1.43 -9.41
N VAL A 124 6.64 0.90 -9.62
CA VAL A 124 6.32 -0.49 -9.30
C VAL A 124 6.94 -1.43 -10.32
N ARG A 125 7.55 -2.52 -9.84
CA ARG A 125 8.18 -3.56 -10.65
C ARG A 125 7.71 -4.94 -10.24
N PHE A 126 7.58 -5.82 -11.23
CA PHE A 126 7.32 -7.25 -11.00
C PHE A 126 8.52 -7.90 -10.31
N VAL A 127 8.24 -8.66 -9.26
CA VAL A 127 9.24 -9.39 -8.46
C VAL A 127 8.75 -10.81 -8.18
N GLU A 128 9.69 -11.72 -8.00
CA GLU A 128 9.37 -13.05 -7.46
C GLU A 128 9.21 -12.98 -5.94
N ARG A 129 8.19 -13.68 -5.44
CA ARG A 129 7.98 -13.85 -4.00
C ARG A 129 8.42 -15.26 -3.59
N PRO A 130 9.11 -15.42 -2.46
CA PRO A 130 9.49 -16.74 -1.95
C PRO A 130 8.34 -17.47 -1.25
N TRP A 131 7.11 -17.00 -1.46
CA TRP A 131 5.86 -17.57 -0.95
C TRP A 131 4.81 -17.58 -2.06
N PRO A 132 3.76 -18.41 -1.95
CA PRO A 132 2.64 -18.38 -2.88
C PRO A 132 1.97 -17.00 -2.89
N ILE A 133 1.77 -16.46 -4.09
CA ILE A 133 0.99 -15.24 -4.30
C ILE A 133 -0.50 -15.59 -4.49
N ASN A 134 -1.38 -14.76 -3.93
CA ASN A 134 -2.83 -14.91 -4.07
C ASN A 134 -3.48 -13.53 -4.32
N PRO A 135 -4.13 -13.31 -5.47
CA PRO A 135 -4.34 -14.26 -6.57
C PRO A 135 -3.04 -14.61 -7.33
N PRO A 136 -2.91 -15.82 -7.91
CA PRO A 136 -1.73 -16.26 -8.64
C PRO A 136 -1.70 -15.66 -10.07
N ILE A 137 -1.75 -14.33 -10.15
CA ILE A 137 -1.80 -13.58 -11.40
C ILE A 137 -0.48 -12.84 -11.58
N THR A 138 0.31 -13.26 -12.57
CA THR A 138 1.61 -12.66 -12.91
C THR A 138 1.62 -12.01 -14.29
N GLY A 139 0.69 -12.39 -15.17
CA GLY A 139 0.76 -12.04 -16.59
C GLY A 139 2.00 -12.63 -17.27
N ASN A 140 2.36 -12.06 -18.42
CA ASN A 140 3.57 -12.38 -19.19
C ASN A 140 4.75 -11.46 -18.81
N LEU A 141 4.91 -11.16 -17.52
CA LEU A 141 5.95 -10.26 -17.00
C LEU A 141 7.23 -11.01 -16.64
N LYS A 142 8.37 -10.35 -16.82
CA LYS A 142 9.67 -10.78 -16.29
C LYS A 142 10.02 -9.94 -15.06
N VAL A 143 10.88 -10.47 -14.19
CA VAL A 143 11.39 -9.71 -13.03
C VAL A 143 11.97 -8.38 -13.49
N GLY A 144 11.55 -7.29 -12.84
CA GLY A 144 11.93 -5.93 -13.21
C GLY A 144 11.06 -5.27 -14.29
N ASP A 145 10.04 -5.95 -14.81
CA ASP A 145 9.08 -5.32 -15.71
C ASP A 145 8.10 -4.43 -14.94
N HIS A 146 7.68 -3.34 -15.57
CA HIS A 146 6.53 -2.57 -15.10
C HIS A 146 5.22 -3.31 -15.45
N PRO A 147 4.18 -3.30 -14.60
CA PRO A 147 2.92 -4.02 -14.85
C PRO A 147 2.30 -3.73 -16.23
N SER A 148 2.39 -2.49 -16.71
CA SER A 148 1.83 -2.09 -18.02
C SER A 148 2.46 -2.78 -19.24
N ARG A 149 3.57 -3.52 -19.08
CA ARG A 149 4.11 -4.36 -20.18
C ARG A 149 3.16 -5.49 -20.57
N ASP A 150 2.27 -5.90 -19.68
CA ASP A 150 1.16 -6.80 -19.97
C ASP A 150 -0.17 -6.10 -19.64
N SER A 151 -0.61 -5.24 -20.56
CA SER A 151 -1.84 -4.45 -20.40
C SER A 151 -3.12 -5.27 -20.44
N ALA A 152 -3.08 -6.51 -20.95
CA ALA A 152 -4.23 -7.41 -20.93
C ALA A 152 -4.49 -7.91 -19.51
N THR A 153 -3.42 -8.18 -18.75
CA THR A 153 -3.52 -8.60 -17.34
C THR A 153 -3.60 -7.40 -16.39
N PHE A 154 -2.82 -6.35 -16.64
CA PHE A 154 -2.70 -5.16 -15.80
C PHE A 154 -2.98 -3.89 -16.62
N PRO A 155 -4.26 -3.55 -16.85
CA PRO A 155 -4.63 -2.45 -17.73
C PRO A 155 -4.19 -1.10 -17.17
N THR A 156 -3.66 -0.25 -18.04
CA THR A 156 -3.41 1.16 -17.73
C THR A 156 -4.75 1.90 -17.65
N VAL A 157 -5.07 2.43 -16.47
CA VAL A 157 -6.33 3.16 -16.22
C VAL A 157 -6.17 4.68 -16.32
N PHE A 158 -4.93 5.19 -16.25
CA PHE A 158 -4.63 6.60 -16.32
C PHE A 158 -3.22 6.82 -16.86
N THR A 159 -3.07 7.79 -17.76
CA THR A 159 -1.78 8.27 -18.25
C THR A 159 -1.70 9.75 -17.95
N ALA A 160 -0.79 10.15 -17.06
CA ALA A 160 -0.57 11.57 -16.82
C ALA A 160 0.13 12.19 -18.04
N GLU A 161 -0.39 13.28 -18.59
CA GLU A 161 0.41 14.10 -19.49
C GLU A 161 1.61 14.65 -18.73
N ARG A 162 2.81 14.47 -19.29
CA ARG A 162 4.04 14.96 -18.67
C ARG A 162 3.97 16.49 -18.65
N SER A 163 3.58 17.07 -17.53
CA SER A 163 3.61 18.52 -17.34
C SER A 163 5.06 18.99 -17.53
N THR A 164 5.32 19.67 -18.65
CA THR A 164 6.56 20.42 -18.85
C THR A 164 6.54 21.60 -17.87
N ARG A 165 6.88 21.39 -16.60
CA ARG A 165 7.20 22.51 -15.72
C ARG A 165 8.45 23.19 -16.27
N PRO A 166 8.42 24.49 -16.59
CA PRO A 166 9.64 25.23 -16.90
C PRO A 166 10.60 25.13 -15.73
N SER A 167 11.88 24.87 -15.98
CA SER A 167 12.90 24.97 -14.93
C SER A 167 12.95 26.41 -14.44
N THR A 168 12.63 26.63 -13.17
CA THR A 168 12.87 27.92 -12.52
C THR A 168 14.37 28.08 -12.27
N ASN A 169 15.10 28.49 -13.30
CA ASN A 169 16.39 29.17 -13.16
C ASN A 169 16.19 30.62 -13.61
N GLN A 170 15.68 31.46 -12.70
CA GLN A 170 15.82 32.91 -12.80
C GLN A 170 16.81 33.35 -11.71
N PRO A 171 17.90 34.08 -12.07
CA PRO A 171 18.80 34.63 -11.07
C PRO A 171 18.11 35.72 -10.25
N ALA A 172 18.42 35.75 -8.95
CA ALA A 172 17.88 36.73 -8.01
C ALA A 172 18.18 38.17 -8.48
N HIS A 173 17.13 38.95 -8.72
CA HIS A 173 17.27 40.40 -8.90
C HIS A 173 17.51 41.05 -7.53
N THR A 174 18.72 41.54 -7.33
CA THR A 174 19.08 42.45 -6.23
C THR A 174 18.35 43.78 -6.43
N VAL A 175 17.43 44.14 -5.54
CA VAL A 175 16.80 45.46 -5.51
C VAL A 175 17.71 46.40 -4.70
N HIS A 176 18.31 47.39 -5.37
CA HIS A 176 18.92 48.54 -4.70
C HIS A 176 17.81 49.49 -4.23
N ASN A 177 17.77 49.76 -2.93
CA ASN A 177 16.93 50.79 -2.34
C ASN A 177 17.71 52.11 -2.37
N GLU A 178 17.40 53.01 -3.30
CA GLU A 178 17.77 54.42 -3.19
C GLU A 178 16.78 55.12 -2.26
N LYS A 179 17.30 55.63 -1.13
CA LYS A 179 16.61 56.61 -0.30
C LYS A 179 16.86 58.00 -0.88
N THR A 180 15.82 58.70 -1.30
CA THR A 180 15.87 60.15 -1.55
C THR A 180 15.29 60.90 -0.35
N HIS A 181 16.00 61.97 0.00
CA HIS A 181 15.64 62.99 1.00
C HIS A 181 14.55 63.93 0.49
#